data_AF-A0A0N4TFG6-F1
#
_entry.id   AF-A0A0N4TFG6-F1
#
_cell.length_a   1.000
_cell.length_b   1.000
_cell.length_c   1.000
_cell.angle_alpha   90.00
_cell.angle_beta   90.00
_cell.angle_gamma   90.00
#
_symmetry.space_group_name_H-M   'P 1'
#
loop_
_entity.id
_entity.type
_entity.pdbx_description
1 polymer ?
#
loop_
_entity_poly.entity_id
_entity_poly.type
_entity_poly.pdbx_seq_one_letter_code
_entity_poly.pdbx_strand_id
1 'polypeptide(L)' 'MTLWFISNHLLSQTVSFPITTRLPSTIGVLLDVVVFKDIKGKKNLTIAFSAVTIGLIGVLLIAFSNQRSINFGK' A
#
# COMPACT_ATOMS: atom_id res chain seq x y z
N MET A 1 -8.21 -13.57 6.89
CA MET A 1 -9.42 -13.56 6.03
C MET A 1 -10.47 -12.58 6.54
N THR A 2 -10.72 -12.48 7.84
CA THR A 2 -11.70 -11.55 8.43
C THR A 2 -11.48 -10.08 8.02
N LEU A 3 -10.22 -9.61 8.01
CA LEU A 3 -9.86 -8.25 7.57
C LEU A 3 -10.25 -7.98 6.11
N TRP A 4 -10.08 -8.95 5.22
CA TRP A 4 -10.40 -8.81 3.80
C TRP A 4 -11.89 -8.63 3.55
N PHE A 5 -12.73 -9.41 4.25
CA PHE A 5 -14.19 -9.26 4.17
C PHE A 5 -14.66 -7.90 4.67
N ILE A 6 -14.10 -7.42 5.79
CA ILE A 6 -14.44 -6.11 6.37
C ILE A 6 -14.02 -4.98 5.43
N SER A 7 -12.79 -5.03 4.90
CA SER A 7 -12.31 -4.02 3.95
C SER A 7 -13.15 -3.99 2.68
N ASN A 8 -13.50 -5.16 2.11
CA ASN A 8 -14.35 -5.22 0.93
C ASN A 8 -15.73 -4.59 1.16
N HIS A 9 -16.30 -4.79 2.35
CA HIS A 9 -17.60 -4.19 2.70
C HIS A 9 -17.53 -2.66 2.82
N LEU A 10 -16.42 -2.12 3.37
CA LEU A 10 -16.26 -0.69 3.63
C LEU A 10 -15.73 0.10 2.43
N LEU A 11 -14.78 -0.46 1.66
CA LEU A 11 -14.01 0.26 0.63
C LEU A 11 -14.25 -0.25 -0.79
N SER A 12 -15.04 -1.31 -0.98
CA SER A 12 -15.16 -2.09 -2.22
C SER A 12 -13.90 -2.90 -2.57
N GLN A 13 -14.08 -3.97 -3.34
CA GLN A 13 -13.02 -4.89 -3.75
C GLN A 13 -11.94 -4.18 -4.57
N THR A 14 -12.32 -3.20 -5.40
CA THR A 14 -11.42 -2.42 -6.26
C THR A 14 -10.35 -1.66 -5.47
N VAL A 15 -10.66 -1.24 -4.25
CA VAL A 15 -9.72 -0.53 -3.36
C VAL A 15 -9.06 -1.48 -2.37
N SER A 16 -9.81 -2.46 -1.86
CA SER A 16 -9.33 -3.37 -0.81
C SER A 16 -8.26 -4.34 -1.31
N PHE A 17 -8.34 -4.78 -2.57
CA PHE A 17 -7.35 -5.67 -3.17
C PHE A 17 -5.95 -5.05 -3.25
N PRO A 18 -5.74 -3.87 -3.88
CA PRO A 18 -4.41 -3.25 -3.96
C PRO A 18 -3.84 -2.86 -2.59
N ILE A 19 -4.68 -2.58 -1.58
CA ILE A 19 -4.21 -2.38 -0.19
C ILE A 19 -3.68 -3.70 0.38
N THR A 20 -4.44 -4.78 0.23
CA THR A 20 -4.10 -6.10 0.77
C THR A 20 -2.83 -6.67 0.14
N THR A 21 -2.64 -6.51 -1.17
CA THR A 21 -1.46 -7.03 -1.89
C THR A 21 -0.20 -6.20 -1.66
N ARG A 22 -0.34 -4.94 -1.24
CA ARG A 22 0.79 -4.06 -0.90
C ARG A 22 1.41 -4.36 0.45
N LEU A 23 0.62 -4.77 1.43
CA LEU A 23 1.08 -5.01 2.80
C LEU A 23 2.26 -6.00 2.87
N PRO A 24 2.22 -7.18 2.22
CA PRO A 24 3.36 -8.11 2.21
C PRO A 24 4.64 -7.50 1.64
N SER A 25 4.51 -6.69 0.58
CA SER A 25 5.65 -6.03 -0.06
C SER A 25 6.28 -4.98 0.86
N THR A 26 5.49 -4.16 1.55
CA THR A 26 6.02 -3.18 2.51
C THR A 26 6.69 -3.86 3.70
N ILE A 27 6.11 -4.96 4.19
CA ILE A 27 6.70 -5.74 5.30
C ILE A 27 8.03 -6.36 4.85
N GLY A 28 8.12 -6.90 3.63
CA GLY A 28 9.37 -7.43 3.07
C GLY A 28 10.48 -6.38 3.06
N VAL A 29 10.20 -5.18 2.53
CA VAL A 29 11.19 -4.08 2.51
C VAL A 29 11.58 -3.64 3.93
N LEU A 30 10.65 -3.60 4.89
CA LEU A 30 10.95 -3.29 6.29
C LEU A 30 11.84 -4.36 6.94
N LEU A 31 11.58 -5.64 6.67
CA LEU A 31 12.40 -6.75 7.16
C LEU A 31 13.80 -6.71 6.54
N ASP A 32 13.92 -6.42 5.25
CA ASP A 32 15.20 -6.28 4.56
C ASP A 32 16.06 -5.16 5.15
N VAL A 33 15.42 -4.07 5.58
CA VAL A 33 16.10 -2.93 6.23
C VAL A 33 16.46 -3.21 7.69
N VAL A 34 15.53 -3.78 8.48
CA VAL A 34 15.67 -3.90 9.95
C VAL A 34 16.36 -5.20 10.36
N VAL A 35 15.92 -6.33 9.81
CA VAL A 35 16.33 -7.68 10.23
C VAL A 35 17.56 -8.13 9.45
N PHE A 36 17.47 -8.15 8.12
CA PHE A 36 18.57 -8.58 7.27
C PHE A 36 19.66 -7.50 7.17
N LYS A 37 19.27 -6.22 7.34
CA LYS A 37 20.14 -5.06 7.11
C LYS A 37 20.83 -5.15 5.74
N ASP A 38 20.19 -5.77 4.75
CA ASP A 38 20.77 -5.92 3.41
C ASP A 38 20.83 -4.56 2.70
N ILE A 39 19.85 -3.71 2.97
CA ILE A 39 19.80 -2.34 2.45
C ILE A 39 20.64 -1.42 3.37
N LYS A 40 21.96 -1.37 3.13
CA LYS A 40 22.88 -0.45 3.84
C LYS A 40 23.20 0.80 3.02
N GLY A 41 23.44 1.90 3.72
CA GLY A 41 23.89 3.18 3.15
C GLY A 41 22.75 4.18 2.89
N LYS A 42 23.04 5.48 3.08
CA LYS A 42 22.05 6.57 3.02
C LYS A 42 21.28 6.57 1.69
N LYS A 43 21.97 6.38 0.56
CA LYS A 43 21.36 6.40 -0.77
C LYS A 43 20.36 5.25 -0.99
N ASN A 44 20.71 4.03 -0.59
CA ASN A 44 19.86 2.86 -0.76
C ASN A 44 18.64 2.92 0.17
N LEU A 45 18.83 3.44 1.39
CA LEU A 45 17.74 3.68 2.33
C LEU A 45 16.75 4.72 1.79
N THR A 46 17.25 5.81 1.19
CA THR A 46 16.39 6.83 0.55
C THR A 46 15.58 6.25 -0.61
N ILE A 47 16.18 5.36 -1.41
CA ILE A 47 15.49 4.68 -2.53
C ILE A 47 14.42 3.71 -2.01
N ALA A 48 14.73 2.92 -0.98
CA ALA A 48 13.75 2.03 -0.37
C ALA A 48 12.57 2.81 0.22
N PHE A 49 12.86 3.91 0.92
CA PHE A 49 11.84 4.78 1.48
C PHE A 49 10.99 5.45 0.39
N SER A 50 11.61 5.96 -0.67
CA SER A 50 10.87 6.59 -1.78
C SER A 50 9.99 5.58 -2.51
N ALA A 51 10.46 4.35 -2.73
CA ALA A 51 9.66 3.28 -3.32
C ALA A 51 8.42 2.94 -2.50
N VAL A 52 8.57 2.82 -1.16
CA VAL A 52 7.42 2.60 -0.25
C VAL A 52 6.45 3.78 -0.31
N THR A 53 6.97 5.01 -0.32
CA THR A 53 6.14 6.23 -0.31
C THR A 53 5.35 6.41 -1.60
N ILE A 54 6.02 6.27 -2.76
CA ILE A 54 5.36 6.26 -4.09
C ILE A 54 4.32 5.15 -4.14
N GLY A 55 4.67 4.01 -3.54
CA GLY A 55 3.74 2.93 -3.30
C GLY A 55 2.47 3.46 -2.65
N LEU A 56 2.56 3.86 -1.38
CA LEU A 56 1.44 4.33 -0.57
C LEU A 56 0.58 5.39 -1.30
N ILE A 57 1.22 6.36 -1.97
CA ILE A 57 0.53 7.36 -2.78
C ILE A 57 -0.34 6.72 -3.85
N GLY A 58 0.17 5.72 -4.59
CA GLY A 58 -0.62 5.00 -5.59
C GLY A 58 -1.87 4.32 -5.01
N VAL A 59 -1.79 3.76 -3.80
CA VAL A 59 -2.95 3.16 -3.13
C VAL A 59 -3.95 4.24 -2.68
N LEU A 60 -3.47 5.37 -2.16
CA LEU A 60 -4.32 6.50 -1.80
C LEU A 60 -5.03 7.08 -3.02
N LEU A 61 -4.35 7.18 -4.17
CA LEU A 61 -4.96 7.63 -5.42
C LEU A 61 -6.07 6.69 -5.90
N ILE A 62 -5.86 5.37 -5.81
CA ILE A 62 -6.91 4.38 -6.14
C ILE A 62 -8.11 4.53 -5.21
N ALA A 63 -7.86 4.67 -3.90
CA ALA A 63 -8.93 4.86 -2.92
C ALA A 63 -9.72 6.15 -3.18
N PHE A 64 -9.04 7.27 -3.41
CA PHE A 64 -9.69 8.55 -3.73
C PHE A 64 -10.42 8.53 -5.07
N SER A 65 -9.84 7.90 -6.10
CA SER A 65 -10.48 7.74 -7.41
C SER A 65 -11.80 6.98 -7.27
N ASN A 66 -11.80 5.87 -6.52
CA ASN A 66 -13.01 5.10 -6.27
C ASN A 66 -14.05 5.89 -5.45
N GLN A 67 -13.63 6.60 -4.41
CA GLN A 67 -14.54 7.43 -3.61
C GLN A 67 -15.16 8.59 -4.40
N ARG A 68 -14.41 9.17 -5.33
CA ARG A 68 -14.90 10.19 -6.25
C ARG A 68 -15.90 9.60 -7.25
N SER A 69 -15.60 8.44 -7.83
CA SER A 69 -16.52 7.73 -8.74
C SER A 69 -17.87 7.42 -8.09
N ILE A 70 -17.88 7.09 -6.79
CA ILE A 70 -19.13 6.83 -6.04
C ILE A 70 -19.93 8.13 -5.81
N ASN A 71 -19.27 9.30 -5.68
CA ASN A 71 -19.94 10.59 -5.48
C ASN A 71 -20.58 11.16 -6.76
N PHE A 72 -20.00 10.93 -7.94
CA PHE A 72 -20.53 11.43 -9.22
C PHE A 72 -21.58 10.49 -9.86
N GLY A 73 -21.75 9.28 -9.31
CA GLY A 73 -22.79 8.33 -9.73
C GLY A 73 -24.12 8.45 -8.97
N LYS A 74 -24.28 9.52 -8.18
CA LYS A 74 -25.54 9.90 -7.53
C LYS A 74 -26.14 11.13 -8.19
#